data_AF-A0AAW0NLA8-F1
#
_entry.id   AF-A0AAW0NLA8-F1
#
_cell.length_a   1.000
_cell.length_b   1.000
_cell.length_c   1.000
_cell.angle_alpha   90.00
_cell.angle_beta   90.00
_cell.angle_gamma   90.00
#
_symmetry.space_group_name_H-M   'P 1'
#
loop_
_entity.id
_entity.type
_entity.pdbx_description
1 polymer ?
#
loop_
_entity_poly.entity_id
_entity_poly.type
_entity_poly.pdbx_seq_one_letter_code
_entity_poly.pdbx_strand_id
1 'polypeptide(L)'
;MASGCFLNILDMAAVNAWILYKKCMGSKISRRDFIFELANALRANHMSAKERPAVPVPVSVAFEQGADLERRRQCQVRKNCSKNRSKDACVRCRKVVCGQCAGGVSVICVNCKAL
;
A
#
# COMPACT_ATOMS: atom_id res chain seq x y z
N MET A 1 3.51 14.41 -19.76
CA MET A 1 3.54 15.88 -19.58
C MET A 1 2.12 16.35 -19.31
N ALA A 2 1.73 16.49 -18.05
CA ALA A 2 0.40 16.95 -17.67
C ALA A 2 0.54 17.71 -16.35
N SER A 3 1.07 18.95 -16.39
CA SER A 3 1.61 19.53 -15.14
C SER A 3 1.31 21.01 -14.90
N GLY A 4 0.76 21.76 -15.86
CA GLY A 4 0.39 23.16 -15.63
C GLY A 4 -1.10 23.36 -15.33
N CYS A 5 -1.95 23.09 -16.32
CA CYS A 5 -3.38 23.42 -16.26
C CYS A 5 -4.17 22.60 -15.23
N PHE A 6 -3.82 21.32 -15.05
CA PHE A 6 -4.55 20.44 -14.13
C PHE A 6 -4.43 20.86 -12.67
N LEU A 7 -3.26 21.31 -12.24
CA LEU A 7 -3.05 21.77 -10.86
C LEU A 7 -3.84 23.04 -10.57
N ASN A 8 -3.94 23.94 -11.57
CA ASN A 8 -4.73 25.17 -11.45
C ASN A 8 -6.23 24.89 -11.30
N ILE A 9 -6.76 23.89 -12.05
CA ILE A 9 -8.17 23.50 -11.94
C ILE A 9 -8.46 22.90 -10.56
N LEU A 10 -7.56 22.07 -10.03
CA LEU A 10 -7.71 21.48 -8.71
C LEU A 10 -7.68 22.54 -7.60
N ASP A 11 -6.80 23.54 -7.71
CA ASP A 11 -6.74 24.64 -6.74
C ASP A 11 -8.03 25.46 -6.72
N MET A 12 -8.53 25.86 -7.91
CA MET A 12 -9.79 26.59 -8.03
C MET A 12 -10.97 25.78 -7.49
N ALA A 13 -11.04 24.47 -7.80
CA ALA A 13 -12.08 23.58 -7.29
C ALA A 13 -12.04 23.45 -5.76
N ALA A 14 -10.84 23.30 -5.17
CA ALA A 14 -10.68 23.19 -3.73
C ALA A 14 -11.09 24.48 -2.99
N VAL A 15 -10.72 25.64 -3.52
CA VAL A 15 -11.12 26.95 -2.97
C VAL A 15 -12.63 27.15 -3.07
N ASN A 16 -13.23 26.82 -4.21
CA ASN A 16 -14.68 26.94 -4.42
C ASN A 16 -15.45 26.00 -3.47
N ALA A 17 -15.01 24.75 -3.32
CA ALA A 17 -15.61 23.81 -2.39
C ALA A 17 -15.51 24.30 -0.93
N TRP A 18 -14.37 24.89 -0.53
CA TRP A 18 -14.19 25.46 0.80
C TRP A 18 -15.16 26.62 1.07
N ILE A 19 -15.34 27.54 0.11
CA ILE A 19 -16.26 28.67 0.25
C ILE A 19 -17.70 28.17 0.43
N LEU A 20 -18.13 27.20 -0.40
CA LEU A 20 -19.46 26.61 -0.32
C LEU A 20 -19.67 25.90 1.02
N TYR A 21 -18.71 25.09 1.46
CA TYR A 21 -18.79 24.38 2.73
C TYR A 21 -19.02 25.33 3.92
N LYS A 22 -18.26 26.44 3.99
CA LYS A 22 -18.46 27.45 5.04
C LYS A 22 -19.85 28.08 5.00
N LYS A 23 -20.35 28.41 3.81
CA LYS A 23 -21.66 29.04 3.65
C LYS A 23 -22.81 28.10 4.02
N CYS A 24 -22.75 26.85 3.55
CA CYS A 24 -23.80 25.87 3.78
C CYS A 24 -23.83 25.35 5.22
N MET A 25 -22.65 25.16 5.84
CA MET A 25 -22.54 24.55 7.17
C MET A 25 -22.35 25.57 8.30
N GLY A 26 -22.25 26.87 7.98
CA GLY A 26 -21.88 27.90 8.97
C GLY A 26 -20.50 27.70 9.60
N SER A 27 -19.63 26.92 8.97
CA SER A 27 -18.34 26.51 9.52
C SER A 27 -17.29 27.62 9.42
N LYS A 28 -16.41 27.70 10.41
CA LYS A 28 -15.24 28.59 10.44
C LYS A 28 -13.92 27.86 10.11
N ILE A 29 -14.00 26.66 9.52
CA ILE A 29 -12.82 25.85 9.18
C ILE A 29 -11.82 26.62 8.30
N SER A 30 -10.53 26.47 8.62
CA SER A 30 -9.47 27.06 7.80
C SER A 30 -9.41 26.36 6.44
N ARG A 31 -8.89 27.04 5.41
CA ARG A 31 -8.74 26.44 4.07
C ARG A 31 -7.84 25.19 4.13
N ARG A 32 -6.78 25.23 4.94
CA ARG A 32 -5.82 24.14 5.07
C ARG A 32 -6.47 22.89 5.66
N ASP A 33 -7.22 23.06 6.74
CA ASP A 33 -7.87 21.96 7.44
C ASP A 33 -8.97 21.36 6.56
N PHE A 34 -9.74 22.20 5.87
CA PHE A 34 -10.74 21.73 4.89
C PHE A 34 -10.11 20.88 3.78
N ILE A 35 -9.01 21.34 3.17
CA ILE A 35 -8.33 20.58 2.12
C ILE A 35 -7.78 19.26 2.68
N PHE A 36 -7.25 19.28 3.90
CA PHE A 36 -6.74 18.07 4.57
C PHE A 36 -7.85 17.04 4.84
N GLU A 37 -8.99 17.48 5.38
CA GLU A 37 -10.17 16.64 5.59
C GLU A 37 -10.72 16.09 4.27
N LEU A 38 -10.84 16.94 3.25
CA LEU A 38 -11.27 16.55 1.91
C LEU A 38 -10.36 15.48 1.30
N ALA A 39 -9.04 15.67 1.40
CA ALA A 39 -8.06 14.70 0.91
C ALA A 39 -8.19 13.35 1.64
N ASN A 40 -8.40 13.37 2.96
CA ASN A 40 -8.62 12.16 3.74
C ASN A 40 -9.92 11.45 3.36
N ALA A 41 -11.03 12.17 3.18
CA ALA A 41 -12.30 11.60 2.76
C ALA A 41 -12.21 10.93 1.38
N LEU A 42 -11.58 11.62 0.40
CA LEU A 42 -11.34 11.06 -0.94
C LEU A 42 -10.44 9.83 -0.89
N ARG A 43 -9.38 9.87 -0.07
CA ARG A 43 -8.47 8.73 0.13
C ARG A 43 -9.17 7.54 0.77
N ALA A 44 -9.99 7.76 1.79
CA ALA A 44 -10.69 6.70 2.50
C ALA A 44 -11.59 5.89 1.56
N ASN A 45 -12.32 6.56 0.66
CA ASN A 45 -13.15 5.90 -0.35
C ASN A 45 -12.34 5.05 -1.35
N HIS A 46 -11.14 5.51 -1.71
CA HIS A 46 -10.27 4.74 -2.60
C HIS A 46 -9.62 3.55 -1.89
N MET A 47 -9.24 3.70 -0.61
CA MET A 47 -8.63 2.62 0.16
C MET A 47 -9.65 1.55 0.57
N SER A 48 -10.88 1.93 0.94
CA SER A 48 -11.94 0.97 1.25
C SER A 48 -12.35 0.10 0.04
N ALA A 49 -12.23 0.62 -1.18
CA ALA A 49 -12.39 -0.18 -2.40
C ALA A 49 -11.23 -1.17 -2.62
N LYS A 50 -10.03 -0.84 -2.13
CA LYS A 50 -8.82 -1.67 -2.24
C LYS A 50 -8.70 -2.72 -1.13
N GLU A 51 -9.36 -2.48 0.00
CA GLU A 51 -9.33 -3.34 1.19
C GLU A 51 -10.51 -4.31 1.27
N ARG A 52 -11.44 -4.33 0.31
CA ARG A 52 -12.42 -5.43 0.22
C ARG A 52 -11.65 -6.75 0.13
N PRO A 53 -11.74 -7.64 1.14
CA PRO A 53 -11.23 -8.99 1.00
C PRO A 53 -11.96 -9.59 -0.20
N ALA A 54 -11.20 -10.20 -1.11
CA ALA A 54 -11.77 -11.01 -2.17
C ALA A 54 -12.75 -12.00 -1.53
N VAL A 55 -14.05 -11.81 -1.79
CA VAL A 55 -15.05 -12.84 -1.55
C VAL A 55 -14.53 -14.08 -2.27
N PRO A 56 -14.47 -15.27 -1.62
CA PRO A 56 -14.03 -16.47 -2.30
C PRO A 56 -15.11 -16.84 -3.32
N VAL A 57 -14.90 -16.42 -4.56
CA VAL A 57 -15.74 -16.81 -5.70
C VAL A 57 -15.38 -18.26 -6.06
N PRO A 58 -16.36 -19.17 -6.18
CA PRO A 58 -16.11 -20.56 -6.52
C PRO A 58 -15.48 -20.71 -7.91
N VAL A 59 -14.63 -21.71 -8.01
CA VAL A 59 -13.77 -22.08 -9.14
C VAL A 59 -14.59 -22.49 -10.36
N SER A 60 -14.48 -21.71 -11.45
CA SER A 60 -14.58 -22.07 -12.87
C SER A 60 -14.99 -20.78 -13.59
N VAL A 61 -14.12 -20.06 -14.30
CA VAL A 61 -13.57 -20.43 -15.61
C VAL A 61 -12.19 -19.79 -15.75
N ALA A 62 -11.21 -20.59 -16.17
CA ALA A 62 -9.85 -20.15 -16.42
C ALA A 62 -9.80 -19.09 -17.53
N PHE A 63 -9.22 -17.92 -17.25
CA PHE A 63 -8.38 -17.19 -18.20
C PHE A 63 -7.39 -16.30 -17.40
N GLU A 64 -6.13 -16.75 -17.40
CA GLU A 64 -4.90 -15.98 -17.23
C GLU A 64 -4.69 -15.07 -16.01
N GLN A 65 -4.64 -15.61 -14.78
CA GLN A 65 -3.91 -14.96 -13.67
C GLN A 65 -3.15 -15.95 -12.76
N GLY A 66 -2.58 -17.00 -13.35
CA GLY A 66 -1.76 -17.99 -12.63
C GLY A 66 -0.26 -17.67 -12.52
N ALA A 67 0.23 -16.56 -13.09
CA ALA A 67 1.67 -16.40 -13.31
C ALA A 67 2.46 -15.60 -12.25
N ASP A 68 1.82 -14.92 -11.28
CA ASP A 68 2.53 -13.96 -10.41
C ASP A 68 2.85 -14.48 -8.99
N LEU A 69 2.21 -15.56 -8.54
CA LEU A 69 2.55 -16.20 -7.24
C LEU A 69 3.76 -17.14 -7.34
N GLU A 70 4.15 -17.56 -8.56
CA GLU A 70 5.34 -18.38 -8.76
C GLU A 70 6.63 -17.58 -9.01
N ARG A 71 6.52 -16.30 -9.39
CA ARG A 71 7.70 -15.50 -9.76
C ARG A 71 8.45 -15.01 -8.54
N ARG A 72 9.70 -15.45 -8.41
CA ARG A 72 10.64 -14.94 -7.38
C ARG A 72 10.83 -13.43 -7.59
N ARG A 73 10.51 -12.62 -6.58
CA ARG A 73 10.68 -11.16 -6.59
C ARG A 73 12.07 -10.77 -6.07
N GLN A 74 12.62 -9.65 -6.53
CA GLN A 74 13.94 -9.22 -6.09
C GLN A 74 13.93 -8.86 -4.59
N CYS A 75 14.99 -9.25 -3.88
CA CYS A 75 15.22 -8.88 -2.49
C CYS A 75 15.16 -7.36 -2.32
N GLN A 76 14.31 -6.92 -1.40
CA GLN A 76 14.07 -5.51 -1.07
C GLN A 76 14.92 -5.05 0.12
N VAL A 77 15.61 -5.96 0.80
CA VAL A 77 16.52 -5.65 1.92
C VAL A 77 17.86 -5.14 1.41
N ARG A 78 18.42 -5.79 0.38
CA ARG A 78 19.66 -5.41 -0.32
C ARG A 78 20.87 -5.08 0.59
N LYS A 79 20.91 -5.61 1.82
CA LYS A 79 22.02 -5.39 2.76
C LYS A 79 23.24 -6.25 2.41
N ASN A 80 23.01 -7.54 2.15
CA ASN A 80 24.06 -8.52 1.84
C ASN A 80 23.94 -9.09 0.42
N CYS A 81 23.08 -8.51 -0.43
CA CYS A 81 22.90 -8.97 -1.81
C CYS A 81 22.57 -7.81 -2.75
N SER A 82 22.95 -7.91 -4.02
CA SER A 82 22.66 -6.89 -5.04
C SER A 82 21.37 -7.18 -5.82
N LYS A 83 21.14 -8.43 -6.27
CA LYS A 83 20.04 -8.78 -7.18
C LYS A 83 19.34 -10.12 -6.88
N ASN A 84 19.58 -10.72 -5.73
CA ASN A 84 18.97 -12.02 -5.39
C ASN A 84 17.44 -11.93 -5.43
N ARG A 85 16.80 -13.01 -5.89
CA ARG A 85 15.34 -13.13 -5.95
C ARG A 85 14.85 -14.19 -4.97
N SER A 86 13.73 -13.93 -4.32
CA SER A 86 13.13 -14.79 -3.31
C SER A 86 11.60 -14.80 -3.43
N LYS A 87 10.98 -15.87 -2.91
CA LYS A 87 9.54 -15.87 -2.63
C LYS A 87 9.26 -15.42 -1.19
N ASP A 88 10.27 -15.50 -0.32
CA ASP A 88 10.11 -15.26 1.11
C ASP A 88 10.02 -13.77 1.43
N ALA A 89 9.19 -13.45 2.42
CA ALA A 89 8.99 -12.11 2.92
C ALA A 89 9.21 -12.06 4.44
N CYS A 90 9.74 -10.94 4.92
CA CYS A 90 9.92 -10.72 6.35
C CYS A 90 8.54 -10.69 7.04
N VAL A 91 8.37 -11.50 8.10
CA VAL A 91 7.12 -11.55 8.86
C VAL A 91 6.74 -10.19 9.46
N ARG A 92 7.74 -9.36 9.84
CA ARG A 92 7.51 -8.05 10.48
C ARG A 92 7.21 -6.94 9.49
N CYS A 93 7.99 -6.82 8.40
CA CYS A 93 7.90 -5.68 7.48
C CYS A 93 7.41 -6.03 6.07
N ARG A 94 7.06 -7.31 5.82
CA ARG A 94 6.55 -7.86 4.56
C ARG A 94 7.43 -7.64 3.32
N LYS A 95 8.63 -7.07 3.48
CA LYS A 95 9.63 -6.92 2.42
C LYS A 95 10.10 -8.29 1.95
N VAL A 96 10.30 -8.45 0.65
CA VAL A 96 10.88 -9.67 0.07
C VAL A 96 12.35 -9.80 0.50
N VAL A 97 12.73 -10.94 1.06
CA VAL A 97 14.06 -11.19 1.63
C VAL A 97 14.65 -12.46 1.03
N CYS A 98 15.89 -12.38 0.52
CA CYS A 98 16.64 -13.56 0.12
C CYS A 98 17.33 -14.20 1.33
N GLY A 99 17.73 -15.47 1.23
CA GLY A 99 18.42 -16.18 2.32
C GLY A 99 19.65 -15.44 2.90
N GLN A 100 20.43 -14.73 2.07
CA GLN A 100 21.58 -13.93 2.55
C GLN A 100 21.20 -12.68 3.34
N CYS A 101 20.00 -12.14 3.12
CA CYS A 101 19.48 -10.99 3.84
C CYS A 101 18.49 -11.39 4.96
N ALA A 102 18.16 -12.67 5.07
CA ALA A 102 17.29 -13.20 6.10
C ALA A 102 18.10 -13.33 7.41
N GLY A 103 17.58 -12.73 8.48
CA GLY A 103 18.18 -12.86 9.81
C GLY A 103 17.58 -14.07 10.52
N GLY A 104 18.26 -15.21 10.47
CA GLY A 104 17.92 -16.33 11.35
C GLY A 104 18.54 -17.66 10.94
N VAL A 105 19.79 -17.90 11.38
CA VAL A 105 20.21 -19.26 11.73
C VAL A 105 19.56 -19.53 13.09
N SER A 106 18.64 -20.49 13.17
CA SER A 106 18.10 -20.94 14.44
C SER A 106 19.22 -21.59 15.25
N VAL A 107 19.62 -20.97 16.37
CA VAL A 107 20.49 -21.62 17.36
C VAL A 107 19.59 -22.53 18.20
N ILE A 108 19.72 -23.84 18.00
CA ILE A 108 18.97 -24.86 18.75
C ILE A 108 19.86 -25.36 19.89
N CYS A 109 19.34 -25.32 21.12
CA CYS A 109 20.06 -25.78 22.31
C CYS A 109 20.26 -27.31 22.29
N VAL A 110 21.27 -27.84 23.00
CA VAL A 110 21.51 -29.30 23.07
C VAL A 110 20.31 -30.06 23.65
N ASN A 111 19.56 -29.44 24.56
CA ASN A 111 18.36 -30.01 25.16
C ASN A 111 17.12 -29.90 24.25
N CYS A 112 17.19 -29.10 23.19
CA CYS A 112 16.11 -28.82 22.26
C CYS A 112 16.16 -29.72 21.01
N LYS A 113 17.19 -30.58 20.89
CA LYS A 113 17.36 -31.58 19.81
C LYS A 113 16.64 -32.91 20.08
N ALA A 114 16.11 -33.12 21.28
CA ALA A 114 15.59 -34.41 21.75
C ALA A 114 14.05 -34.49 21.76
N LEU A 115 13.39 -33.77 20.84
CA LEU A 115 11.95 -33.89 20.56
C LEU A 115 11.76 -34.33 19.11
#